data_AF-A0AA35XKV8-F1
#
_entry.id   AF-A0AA35XKV8-F1
#
_cell.length_a   1.000
_cell.length_b   1.000
_cell.length_c   1.000
_cell.angle_alpha   90.00
_cell.angle_beta   90.00
_cell.angle_gamma   90.00
#
_symmetry.space_group_name_H-M   'P 1'
#
loop_
_entity.id
_entity.type
_entity.pdbx_description
1 polymer ?
#
loop_
_entity_poly.entity_id
_entity_poly.type
_entity_poly.pdbx_seq_one_letter_code
_entity_poly.pdbx_strand_id
1 'polypeptide(L)'
;MSLQGQRRADLIREAGHQVTSLTPDQGCSAGTSPSCRKTRPLPNWSSQTRRFLSSPNFISWFSVRKEEANQKLRLIHLDQLCKADIGFWMRDKQEVEIVDFLLQVKECLSRATRQYPSVSAQTVHTLQSQIRTIISSLPEDLQSCLKSSFSSP
;
A
#
# COMPACT_ATOMS: atom_id res chain seq x y z
N MET A 1 10.28 12.05 27.34
CA MET A 1 10.54 10.60 27.26
C MET A 1 9.39 9.90 27.97
N SER A 2 8.56 9.17 27.21
CA SER A 2 7.18 8.86 27.59
C SER A 2 7.09 7.69 28.57
N LEU A 3 6.61 7.96 29.80
CA LEU A 3 6.32 7.01 30.89
C LEU A 3 5.29 5.92 30.52
N GLN A 4 4.71 5.99 29.32
CA GLN A 4 3.70 5.06 28.82
C GLN A 4 4.30 3.85 28.10
N GLY A 5 5.57 3.95 27.65
CA GLY A 5 6.30 2.83 27.04
C GLY A 5 6.78 1.80 28.07
N GLN A 6 7.18 2.24 29.26
CA GLN A 6 7.75 1.36 30.28
C GLN A 6 6.72 0.38 30.87
N ARG A 7 5.50 0.86 31.17
CA ARG A 7 4.42 0.01 31.71
C ARG A 7 3.99 -1.12 30.77
N ARG A 8 4.18 -0.96 29.45
CA ARG A 8 3.83 -2.00 28.47
C ARG A 8 4.89 -3.09 28.37
N ALA A 9 6.15 -2.79 28.65
CA ALA A 9 7.23 -3.77 28.68
C ALA A 9 7.18 -4.62 29.97
N ASP A 10 6.84 -4.02 31.11
CA ASP A 10 6.76 -4.72 32.40
C ASP A 10 5.62 -5.75 32.43
N LEU A 11 4.46 -5.43 31.82
CA LEU A 11 3.31 -6.34 31.68
C LEU A 11 3.62 -7.60 30.86
N ILE A 12 4.55 -7.51 29.89
CA ILE A 12 4.96 -8.65 29.07
C ILE A 12 5.95 -9.53 29.83
N ARG A 13 6.80 -8.95 30.69
CA ARG A 13 7.74 -9.71 31.52
C ARG A 13 7.04 -10.49 32.62
N GLU A 14 5.97 -9.93 33.19
CA GLU A 14 5.19 -10.56 34.26
C GLU A 14 4.30 -11.71 33.74
N ALA A 15 3.83 -11.62 32.49
CA ALA A 15 3.13 -12.71 31.81
C ALA A 15 4.06 -13.88 31.42
N GLY A 16 5.37 -13.65 31.27
CA GLY A 16 6.35 -14.68 30.92
C GLY A 16 6.76 -15.61 32.07
N HIS A 17 6.59 -15.18 33.33
CA HIS A 17 6.99 -15.98 34.51
C HIS A 17 5.93 -16.97 34.99
N GLN A 18 4.67 -16.85 34.54
CA GLN A 18 3.58 -17.77 34.94
C GLN A 18 3.50 -19.04 34.06
N VAL A 19 4.33 -19.17 33.02
CA VAL A 19 4.22 -20.29 32.05
C VAL A 19 5.23 -21.43 32.32
N THR A 20 6.12 -21.29 33.31
CA THR A 20 7.21 -22.28 33.58
C THR A 20 7.02 -23.16 34.82
N SER A 21 5.81 -23.28 35.36
CA SER A 21 5.54 -24.27 36.43
C SER A 21 4.39 -25.21 36.08
N LEU A 22 4.61 -26.06 35.07
CA LEU A 22 3.90 -27.33 34.99
C LEU A 22 4.93 -28.44 35.17
N THR A 23 4.91 -28.99 36.38
CA THR A 23 5.63 -30.18 36.81
C THR A 23 5.30 -31.39 35.91
N PRO A 24 6.23 -32.35 35.76
CA PRO A 24 5.91 -33.61 35.07
C PRO A 24 5.02 -34.45 35.99
N ASP A 25 3.72 -34.46 35.73
CA ASP A 25 2.77 -35.31 36.45
C ASP A 25 2.98 -36.77 36.05
N GLN A 26 3.05 -37.61 37.08
CA GLN A 26 3.39 -39.01 37.03
C GLN A 26 2.25 -39.86 36.44
N GLY A 27 2.62 -40.85 35.61
CA GLY A 27 1.98 -42.15 35.49
C GLY A 27 0.44 -42.23 35.36
N CYS A 28 -0.08 -42.17 34.13
CA CYS A 28 -1.39 -42.77 33.83
C CYS A 28 -1.24 -44.28 33.61
N SER A 29 -1.51 -45.06 34.64
CA SER A 29 -1.67 -46.51 34.57
C SER A 29 -2.85 -46.89 33.68
N ALA A 30 -2.65 -47.95 32.90
CA ALA A 30 -3.58 -48.50 31.95
C ALA A 30 -4.94 -48.86 32.58
N GLY A 31 -6.00 -48.26 32.04
CA GLY A 31 -7.39 -48.62 32.32
C GLY A 31 -8.19 -48.57 31.01
N THR A 32 -8.61 -49.73 30.54
CA THR A 32 -9.31 -49.99 29.28
C THR A 32 -10.63 -49.22 29.20
N SER A 33 -10.78 -48.29 28.26
CA SER A 33 -12.09 -47.74 27.87
C SER A 33 -12.13 -47.40 26.38
N PRO A 34 -12.92 -48.11 25.56
CA PRO A 34 -12.95 -47.90 24.11
C PRO A 34 -14.11 -46.97 23.74
N SER A 35 -13.98 -45.66 23.96
CA SER A 35 -14.83 -44.68 23.24
C SER A 35 -14.35 -43.23 23.32
N CYS A 36 -13.05 -42.97 23.18
CA CYS A 36 -12.62 -41.65 22.76
C CYS A 36 -12.77 -41.59 21.23
N ARG A 37 -13.97 -41.22 20.75
CA ARG A 37 -14.18 -40.83 19.36
C ARG A 37 -13.22 -39.68 19.11
N LYS A 38 -12.05 -39.95 18.52
CA LYS A 38 -11.03 -38.94 18.22
C LYS A 38 -11.68 -37.92 17.29
N THR A 39 -12.22 -36.84 17.85
CA THR A 39 -12.60 -35.68 17.06
C THR A 39 -11.35 -35.29 16.31
N ARG A 40 -11.45 -35.29 14.98
CA ARG A 40 -10.37 -34.87 14.10
C ARG A 40 -9.79 -33.57 14.69
N PRO A 41 -8.49 -33.50 15.02
CA PRO A 41 -7.90 -32.28 15.53
C PRO A 41 -8.28 -31.15 14.58
N LEU A 42 -8.81 -30.05 15.13
CA LEU A 42 -9.15 -28.89 14.33
C LEU A 42 -7.90 -28.54 13.51
N PRO A 43 -8.01 -28.42 12.18
CA PRO A 43 -6.87 -28.08 11.35
C PRO A 43 -6.23 -26.80 11.89
N ASN A 44 -4.91 -26.84 12.09
CA ASN A 44 -4.15 -25.69 12.55
C ASN A 44 -4.48 -24.49 11.65
N TRP A 45 -5.05 -23.43 12.23
CA TRP A 45 -5.56 -22.27 11.50
C TRP A 45 -4.51 -21.71 10.53
N SER A 46 -3.24 -21.70 10.96
CA SER A 46 -2.11 -21.22 10.15
C SER A 46 -1.92 -22.00 8.84
N SER A 47 -2.03 -23.33 8.85
CA SER A 47 -1.82 -24.16 7.66
C SER A 47 -3.00 -24.08 6.70
N GLN A 48 -4.21 -23.91 7.23
CA GLN A 48 -5.41 -23.77 6.42
C GLN A 48 -5.52 -22.38 5.77
N THR A 49 -5.18 -21.32 6.51
CA THR A 49 -5.07 -19.96 5.95
C THR A 49 -4.00 -19.91 4.87
N ARG A 50 -2.83 -20.53 5.07
CA ARG A 50 -1.78 -20.58 4.05
C ARG A 50 -2.25 -21.25 2.76
N ARG A 51 -2.96 -22.39 2.85
CA ARG A 51 -3.55 -23.07 1.68
C ARG A 51 -4.62 -22.24 0.98
N PHE A 52 -5.45 -21.52 1.74
CA PHE A 52 -6.47 -20.62 1.20
C PHE A 52 -5.84 -19.42 0.46
N LEU A 53 -4.84 -18.77 1.07
CA LEU A 53 -4.14 -17.62 0.47
C LEU A 53 -3.38 -18.00 -0.81
N SER A 54 -2.90 -19.26 -0.90
CA SER A 54 -2.28 -19.78 -2.12
C SER A 54 -3.27 -20.29 -3.16
N SER A 55 -4.58 -20.28 -2.87
CA SER A 55 -5.57 -20.77 -3.82
C SER A 55 -5.72 -19.80 -5.02
N PRO A 56 -5.85 -20.30 -6.26
CA PRO A 56 -6.01 -19.45 -7.44
C PRO A 56 -7.23 -18.51 -7.36
N ASN A 57 -8.30 -18.97 -6.71
CA ASN A 57 -9.51 -18.17 -6.50
C ASN A 57 -9.22 -16.94 -5.63
N PHE A 58 -8.54 -17.12 -4.49
CA PHE A 58 -8.17 -16.02 -3.62
C PHE A 58 -7.21 -15.06 -4.31
N ILE A 59 -6.19 -15.58 -5.02
CA ILE A 59 -5.20 -14.75 -5.71
C ILE A 59 -5.87 -13.86 -6.77
N SER A 60 -6.78 -14.42 -7.57
CA SER A 60 -7.53 -13.68 -8.58
C SER A 60 -8.41 -12.60 -7.93
N TRP A 61 -9.22 -12.97 -6.94
CA TRP A 61 -10.08 -12.04 -6.21
C TRP A 61 -9.29 -10.92 -5.52
N PHE A 62 -8.20 -11.28 -4.84
CA PHE A 62 -7.32 -10.32 -4.15
C PHE A 62 -6.67 -9.37 -5.15
N SER A 63 -6.26 -9.86 -6.32
CA SER A 63 -5.66 -9.01 -7.35
C SER A 63 -6.65 -7.95 -7.84
N VAL A 64 -7.91 -8.34 -8.08
CA VAL A 64 -8.98 -7.40 -8.48
C VAL A 64 -9.24 -6.37 -7.39
N ARG A 65 -9.46 -6.81 -6.14
CA ARG A 65 -9.69 -5.91 -4.99
C ARG A 65 -8.51 -4.98 -4.69
N LYS A 66 -7.29 -5.50 -4.81
CA LYS A 66 -6.06 -4.73 -4.64
C LYS A 66 -5.97 -3.65 -5.72
N GLU A 67 -6.32 -3.99 -6.96
CA GLU A 67 -6.37 -3.00 -8.03
C GLU A 67 -7.43 -1.95 -7.75
N GLU A 68 -8.68 -2.32 -7.40
CA GLU A 68 -9.73 -1.36 -7.01
C GLU A 68 -9.28 -0.40 -5.89
N ALA A 69 -8.57 -0.90 -4.87
CA ALA A 69 -8.05 -0.07 -3.78
C ALA A 69 -6.95 0.89 -4.26
N ASN A 70 -5.98 0.37 -5.03
CA ASN A 70 -4.94 1.20 -5.64
C ASN A 70 -5.54 2.25 -6.59
N GLN A 71 -6.61 1.91 -7.29
CA GLN A 71 -7.30 2.83 -8.17
C GLN A 71 -7.87 4.01 -7.39
N LYS A 72 -8.59 3.75 -6.30
CA LYS A 72 -9.11 4.81 -5.41
C LYS A 72 -8.00 5.70 -4.85
N LEU A 73 -6.88 5.09 -4.43
CA LEU A 73 -5.73 5.82 -3.93
C LEU A 73 -5.16 6.78 -5.00
N ARG A 74 -5.04 6.31 -6.26
CA ARG A 74 -4.55 7.14 -7.38
C ARG A 74 -5.48 8.32 -7.66
N LEU A 75 -6.80 8.11 -7.63
CA LEU A 75 -7.78 9.20 -7.80
C LEU A 75 -7.63 10.27 -6.72
N ILE A 76 -7.50 9.86 -5.46
CA ILE A 76 -7.27 10.78 -4.35
C ILE A 76 -5.95 11.52 -4.54
N HIS A 77 -4.89 10.81 -4.92
CA HIS A 77 -3.58 11.43 -5.17
C HIS A 77 -3.66 12.51 -6.25
N LEU A 78 -4.34 12.24 -7.37
CA LEU A 78 -4.52 13.22 -8.45
C LEU A 78 -5.33 14.44 -8.01
N ASP A 79 -6.38 14.24 -7.22
CA ASP A 79 -7.14 15.36 -6.64
C ASP A 79 -6.28 16.21 -5.70
N GLN A 80 -5.42 15.59 -4.89
CA GLN A 80 -4.47 16.32 -4.04
C GLN A 80 -3.41 17.06 -4.86
N LEU A 81 -2.88 16.45 -5.93
CA LEU A 81 -1.93 17.11 -6.83
C LEU A 81 -2.53 18.34 -7.51
N CYS A 82 -3.80 18.26 -7.95
CA CYS A 82 -4.50 19.39 -8.55
C CYS A 82 -4.70 20.55 -7.56
N LYS A 83 -4.82 20.26 -6.26
CA LYS A 83 -4.98 21.25 -5.19
C LYS A 83 -3.64 21.78 -4.67
N ALA A 84 -2.57 21.01 -4.85
CA ALA A 84 -1.24 21.41 -4.43
C ALA A 84 -0.69 22.54 -5.32
N ASP A 85 0.02 23.48 -4.71
CA ASP A 85 0.76 24.50 -5.45
C ASP A 85 2.08 23.91 -5.94
N ILE A 86 2.05 23.36 -7.16
CA ILE A 86 3.22 22.75 -7.80
C ILE A 86 4.29 23.82 -8.06
N GLY A 87 3.90 25.07 -8.35
CA GLY A 87 4.84 26.17 -8.57
C GLY A 87 5.62 26.52 -7.30
N PHE A 88 4.95 26.48 -6.15
CA PHE A 88 5.61 26.62 -4.85
C PHE A 88 6.59 25.48 -4.58
N TRP A 89 6.19 24.22 -4.82
CA TRP A 89 7.06 23.04 -4.59
C TRP A 89 8.35 23.08 -5.41
N MET A 90 8.29 23.62 -6.63
CA MET A 90 9.41 23.65 -7.55
C MET A 90 10.51 24.67 -7.21
N ARG A 91 10.22 25.68 -6.37
CA ARG A 91 11.16 26.78 -6.09
C ARG A 91 12.47 26.31 -5.46
N ASP A 92 12.40 25.26 -4.64
CA ASP A 92 13.53 24.78 -3.84
C ASP A 92 14.11 23.46 -4.40
N LYS A 93 13.78 23.12 -5.66
CA LYS A 93 14.11 21.84 -6.30
C LYS A 93 15.12 22.01 -7.42
N GLN A 94 15.96 20.98 -7.59
CA GLN A 94 16.89 20.93 -8.72
C GLN A 94 16.13 20.63 -10.02
N GLU A 95 16.67 21.11 -11.15
CA GLU A 95 16.04 20.91 -12.48
C GLU A 95 15.72 19.45 -12.78
N VAL A 96 16.61 18.53 -12.40
CA VAL A 96 16.41 17.08 -12.60
C VAL A 96 15.21 16.56 -11.79
N GLU A 97 15.04 17.03 -10.54
CA GLU A 97 13.91 16.65 -9.68
C GLU A 97 12.59 17.19 -10.23
N ILE A 98 12.62 18.41 -10.80
CA ILE A 98 11.48 19.03 -11.47
C ILE A 98 11.07 18.21 -12.70
N VAL A 99 12.05 17.83 -13.54
CA VAL A 99 11.81 17.05 -14.75
C VAL A 99 11.26 15.65 -14.40
N ASP A 100 11.84 14.98 -13.42
CA ASP A 100 11.39 13.66 -12.96
C ASP A 100 9.95 13.74 -12.41
N PHE A 101 9.66 14.78 -11.62
CA PHE A 101 8.31 15.03 -11.13
C PHE A 101 7.30 15.23 -12.27
N LEU A 102 7.65 16.04 -13.27
CA LEU A 102 6.79 16.28 -14.44
C LEU A 102 6.53 14.99 -15.24
N LEU A 103 7.55 14.15 -15.41
CA LEU A 103 7.44 12.84 -16.06
C LEU A 103 6.55 11.89 -15.25
N GLN A 104 6.71 11.87 -13.92
CA GLN A 104 5.90 11.05 -13.02
C GLN A 104 4.43 11.48 -13.04
N VAL A 105 4.15 12.79 -13.01
CA VAL A 105 2.77 13.32 -13.09
C VAL A 105 2.15 13.00 -14.44
N LYS A 106 2.90 13.12 -15.54
CA LYS A 106 2.44 12.73 -16.87
C LYS A 106 2.07 11.26 -16.95
N GLU A 107 2.93 10.38 -16.45
CA GLU A 107 2.67 8.94 -16.41
C GLU A 107 1.44 8.62 -15.57
N CYS A 108 1.29 9.31 -14.43
CA CYS A 108 0.11 9.20 -13.59
C CYS A 108 -1.17 9.59 -14.35
N LEU A 109 -1.15 10.71 -15.09
CA LEU A 109 -2.27 11.17 -15.93
C LEU A 109 -2.56 10.23 -17.10
N SER A 110 -1.55 9.75 -17.82
CA SER A 110 -1.73 8.81 -18.95
C SER A 110 -2.43 7.53 -18.49
N ARG A 111 -1.99 6.98 -17.35
CA ARG A 111 -2.63 5.83 -16.73
C ARG A 111 -4.04 6.15 -16.28
N ALA A 112 -4.24 7.32 -15.65
CA ALA A 112 -5.55 7.83 -15.23
C ALA A 112 -6.55 7.88 -16.40
N THR A 113 -6.14 8.39 -17.56
CA THR A 113 -7.02 8.50 -18.72
C THR A 113 -7.33 7.13 -19.35
N ARG A 114 -6.34 6.23 -19.44
CA ARG A 114 -6.51 4.92 -20.11
C ARG A 114 -7.32 3.91 -19.28
N GLN A 115 -7.17 3.94 -17.96
CA GLN A 115 -7.73 2.92 -17.07
C GLN A 115 -8.94 3.42 -16.25
N TYR A 116 -9.20 4.74 -16.22
CA TYR A 116 -10.13 5.34 -15.25
C TYR A 116 -11.10 6.33 -15.91
N PRO A 117 -12.27 5.87 -16.39
CA PRO A 117 -13.31 6.77 -16.92
C PRO A 117 -13.94 7.69 -15.86
N SER A 118 -13.57 7.56 -14.58
CA SER A 118 -14.15 8.32 -13.45
C SER A 118 -13.33 9.54 -13.02
N VAL A 119 -12.16 9.79 -13.62
CA VAL A 119 -11.39 11.00 -13.32
C VAL A 119 -12.15 12.18 -13.93
N SER A 120 -12.41 13.23 -13.13
CA SER A 120 -13.04 14.43 -13.65
C SER A 120 -12.17 15.03 -14.76
N ALA A 121 -12.76 15.24 -15.94
CA ALA A 121 -12.09 15.88 -17.07
C ALA A 121 -11.52 17.26 -16.70
N GLN A 122 -12.16 17.95 -15.73
CA GLN A 122 -11.66 19.21 -15.20
C GLN A 122 -10.33 19.05 -14.45
N THR A 123 -10.18 18.02 -13.61
CA THR A 123 -8.93 17.76 -12.87
C THR A 123 -7.77 17.49 -13.83
N VAL A 124 -8.02 16.70 -14.87
CA VAL A 124 -7.01 16.42 -15.91
C VAL A 124 -6.61 17.69 -16.65
N HIS A 125 -7.58 18.50 -17.08
CA HIS A 125 -7.32 19.73 -17.80
C HIS A 125 -6.56 20.76 -16.95
N THR A 126 -6.93 20.92 -15.67
CA THR A 126 -6.23 21.82 -14.73
C THR A 126 -4.78 21.40 -14.53
N LEU A 127 -4.52 20.11 -14.28
CA LEU A 127 -3.16 19.58 -14.14
C LEU A 127 -2.35 19.75 -15.43
N GLN A 128 -2.94 19.48 -16.60
CA GLN A 128 -2.28 19.71 -17.89
C GLN A 128 -1.93 21.17 -18.12
N SER A 129 -2.82 22.10 -17.74
CA SER A 129 -2.55 23.54 -17.80
C SER A 129 -1.40 23.93 -16.89
N GLN A 130 -1.40 23.46 -15.63
CA GLN A 130 -0.33 23.71 -14.67
C GLN A 130 1.02 23.18 -15.18
N ILE A 131 1.05 21.96 -15.72
CA ILE A 131 2.24 21.36 -16.33
C ILE A 131 2.77 22.21 -17.50
N ARG A 132 1.89 22.71 -18.37
CA ARG A 132 2.31 23.58 -19.50
C ARG A 132 2.90 24.89 -19.02
N THR A 133 2.29 25.53 -18.03
CA THR A 133 2.82 26.75 -17.41
C THR A 133 4.19 26.51 -16.81
N ILE A 134 4.35 25.39 -16.12
CA ILE A 134 5.63 24.97 -15.56
C ILE A 134 6.67 24.79 -16.67
N ILE A 135 6.37 24.00 -17.70
CA ILE A 135 7.30 23.76 -18.82
C ILE A 135 7.74 25.09 -19.44
N SER A 136 6.84 26.07 -19.59
CA SER A 136 7.21 27.38 -20.14
C SER A 136 8.11 28.23 -19.24
N SER A 137 8.21 27.90 -17.94
CA SER A 137 9.12 28.55 -16.98
C SER A 137 10.51 27.91 -16.90
N LEU A 138 10.71 26.71 -17.48
CA LEU A 138 12.01 26.03 -17.53
C LEU A 138 12.92 26.62 -18.65
N PRO A 139 14.25 26.41 -18.58
CA PRO A 139 15.19 26.77 -19.65
C PRO A 139 14.87 26.09 -20.99
N GLU A 140 15.24 26.76 -22.09
CA GLU A 140 14.87 26.38 -23.47
C GLU A 140 15.36 24.98 -23.88
N ASP A 141 16.52 24.56 -23.37
CA ASP A 141 17.09 23.22 -23.61
C ASP A 141 16.19 22.10 -23.05
N LEU A 142 15.68 22.27 -21.82
CA LEU A 142 14.80 21.31 -21.16
C LEU A 142 13.38 21.35 -21.74
N GLN A 143 12.92 22.52 -22.18
CA GLN A 143 11.63 22.66 -22.85
C GLN A 143 11.52 21.82 -24.11
N SER A 144 12.57 21.82 -24.94
CA SER A 144 12.57 21.10 -26.21
C SER A 144 12.49 19.59 -25.99
N CYS A 145 13.25 19.06 -25.04
CA CYS A 145 13.16 17.67 -24.61
C CYS A 145 11.77 17.32 -24.06
N LEU A 146 11.22 18.15 -23.17
CA LEU A 146 9.91 17.88 -22.57
C LEU A 146 8.78 17.99 -23.59
N LYS A 147 8.74 19.01 -24.43
CA LYS A 147 7.70 19.19 -25.47
C LYS A 147 7.59 17.99 -26.38
N SER A 148 8.71 17.37 -26.77
CA SER A 148 8.70 16.12 -27.54
C SER A 148 8.00 14.98 -26.79
N SER A 149 8.23 14.86 -25.48
CA SER A 149 7.60 13.85 -24.65
C SER A 149 6.10 14.13 -24.41
N PHE A 150 5.70 15.39 -24.20
CA PHE A 150 4.31 15.79 -23.93
C PHE A 150 3.43 15.89 -25.20
N SER A 151 4.02 15.78 -26.39
CA SER A 151 3.35 15.87 -27.71
C SER A 151 2.63 14.59 -28.15
N SER A 152 2.97 13.41 -27.60
CA SER A 152 2.30 12.16 -27.99
C SER A 152 0.98 11.93 -27.22
N PRO A 153 -0.12 11.61 -27.93
CA PRO A 153 -1.43 11.31 -27.36
C PRO A 153 -1.50 9.99 -26.56
#